data_AF-A0A0J1FFX7-F1
#
_entry.id   AF-A0A0J1FFX7-F1
#
_cell.length_a   1.000
_cell.length_b   1.000
_cell.length_c   1.000
_cell.angle_alpha   90.00
_cell.angle_beta   90.00
_cell.angle_gamma   90.00
#
_symmetry.space_group_name_H-M   'P 1'
#
loop_
_entity.id
_entity.type
_entity.pdbx_description
1 polymer ?
#
loop_
_entity_poly.entity_id
_entity_poly.type
_entity_poly.pdbx_seq_one_letter_code
_entity_poly.pdbx_strand_id
1 'polypeptide(L)'
;MTWGDLLAYEQARRSGRRERRHWLFPFLGLSLALIVMLIFALEGWSHQTYLAWFPLLGLLYVAPGAGAGSMAHEWKADTWYWWLSLPAPREKLLAAKLLGALGRWVRLWLMLLIFAVISMVALDASLQQWSWNLLQAQMRFGGQVGLLGLLLGPPLITLGLVMGSVRRHGKTSFLLIPLWALVILFINIQFNLISNISSMDQIPRFGPLPGQAFAPEVLWHSPWLPVELAAAYVLAGIAFYGLVRWLKHPQ
;
A
#
# COMPACT_ATOMS: atom_id res chain seq x y z
N MET A 1 32.25 -5.21 -33.86
CA MET A 1 31.54 -5.48 -32.59
C MET A 1 32.61 -5.74 -31.54
N THR A 2 32.79 -4.82 -30.62
CA THR A 2 33.87 -4.86 -29.62
C THR A 2 33.42 -5.59 -28.36
N TRP A 3 34.35 -6.03 -27.53
CA TRP A 3 34.03 -6.62 -26.22
C TRP A 3 33.20 -5.67 -25.33
N GLY A 4 33.35 -4.36 -25.49
CA GLY A 4 32.52 -3.35 -24.83
C GLY A 4 31.05 -3.40 -25.25
N ASP A 5 30.77 -3.63 -26.54
CA ASP A 5 29.42 -3.73 -27.08
C ASP A 5 28.69 -5.00 -26.56
N LEU A 6 29.43 -6.10 -26.40
CA LEU A 6 28.91 -7.36 -25.85
C LEU A 6 28.55 -7.23 -24.36
N LEU A 7 29.40 -6.55 -23.57
CA LEU A 7 29.12 -6.30 -22.16
C LEU A 7 27.95 -5.33 -21.96
N ALA A 8 27.87 -4.26 -22.76
CA ALA A 8 26.75 -3.32 -22.75
C ALA A 8 25.43 -4.01 -23.16
N TYR A 9 25.47 -4.89 -24.16
CA TYR A 9 24.30 -5.70 -24.57
C TYR A 9 23.87 -6.68 -23.48
N GLU A 10 24.80 -7.37 -22.81
CA GLU A 10 24.47 -8.25 -21.70
C GLU A 10 23.91 -7.49 -20.49
N GLN A 11 24.46 -6.32 -20.16
CA GLN A 11 23.92 -5.46 -19.09
C GLN A 11 22.51 -4.95 -19.42
N ALA A 12 22.26 -4.51 -20.66
CA ALA A 12 20.92 -4.10 -21.13
C ALA A 12 19.92 -5.27 -21.13
N ARG A 13 20.36 -6.47 -21.51
CA ARG A 13 19.52 -7.68 -21.48
C ARG A 13 19.19 -8.13 -20.05
N ARG A 14 20.14 -8.00 -19.12
CA ARG A 14 19.94 -8.32 -17.69
C ARG A 14 19.07 -7.26 -16.99
N SER A 15 19.24 -5.97 -17.29
CA SER A 15 18.38 -4.90 -16.75
C SER A 15 16.93 -5.07 -17.22
N GLY A 16 16.69 -5.32 -18.51
CA GLY A 16 15.36 -5.58 -19.06
C GLY A 16 14.67 -6.84 -18.50
N ARG A 17 15.42 -7.94 -18.27
CA ARG A 17 14.88 -9.15 -17.58
C ARG A 17 14.52 -8.90 -16.12
N ARG A 18 15.32 -8.08 -15.42
CA ARG A 18 15.08 -7.76 -14.00
C ARG A 18 13.83 -6.89 -13.86
N GLU A 19 13.67 -5.91 -14.75
CA GLU A 19 12.48 -5.04 -14.81
C GLU A 19 11.20 -5.86 -15.06
N ARG A 20 11.24 -6.81 -16.01
CA ARG A 20 10.12 -7.76 -16.26
C ARG A 20 9.75 -8.62 -15.05
N ARG A 21 10.71 -8.97 -14.20
CA ARG A 21 10.49 -9.80 -13.00
C ARG A 21 9.79 -9.05 -11.87
N HIS A 22 9.90 -7.73 -11.79
CA HIS A 22 9.22 -6.95 -10.76
C HIS A 22 7.71 -6.83 -11.02
N TRP A 23 7.28 -6.89 -12.28
CA TRP A 23 5.85 -6.94 -12.64
C TRP A 23 5.20 -8.29 -12.32
N LEU A 24 5.97 -9.38 -12.29
CA LEU A 24 5.45 -10.70 -11.94
C LEU A 24 4.89 -10.76 -10.51
N PHE A 25 5.45 -10.01 -9.56
CA PHE A 25 4.98 -10.02 -8.17
C PHE A 25 3.55 -9.48 -7.97
N PRO A 26 3.18 -8.29 -8.49
CA PRO A 26 1.80 -7.84 -8.42
C PRO A 26 0.86 -8.77 -9.21
N PHE A 27 1.29 -9.32 -10.36
CA PHE A 27 0.49 -10.33 -11.06
C PHE A 27 0.28 -11.61 -10.25
N LEU A 28 1.32 -12.13 -9.59
CA LEU A 28 1.22 -13.30 -8.70
C LEU A 28 0.29 -13.04 -7.50
N GLY A 29 0.40 -11.85 -6.89
CA GLY A 29 -0.49 -11.44 -5.80
C GLY A 29 -1.95 -11.33 -6.25
N LEU A 30 -2.19 -10.74 -7.43
CA LEU A 30 -3.50 -10.65 -8.07
C LEU A 30 -4.07 -12.03 -8.39
N SER A 31 -3.26 -12.92 -8.97
CA SER A 31 -3.66 -14.31 -9.27
C SER A 31 -4.00 -15.09 -8.00
N LEU A 32 -3.20 -14.94 -6.94
CA LEU A 32 -3.48 -15.59 -5.66
C LEU A 32 -4.78 -15.07 -5.04
N ALA A 33 -5.01 -13.75 -5.09
CA ALA A 33 -6.26 -13.16 -4.64
C ALA A 33 -7.47 -13.69 -5.43
N LEU A 34 -7.34 -13.84 -6.76
CA LEU A 34 -8.35 -14.47 -7.62
C LEU A 34 -8.61 -15.93 -7.24
N ILE A 35 -7.56 -16.71 -6.99
CA ILE A 35 -7.69 -18.12 -6.56
C ILE A 35 -8.41 -18.20 -5.22
N VAL A 36 -8.05 -17.37 -4.24
CA VAL A 36 -8.71 -17.32 -2.94
C VAL A 36 -10.19 -16.93 -3.10
N MET A 37 -10.49 -15.90 -3.89
CA MET A 37 -11.89 -15.53 -4.19
C MET A 37 -12.66 -16.66 -4.87
N LEU A 38 -12.03 -17.38 -5.82
CA LEU A 38 -12.65 -18.50 -6.52
C LEU A 38 -12.93 -19.68 -5.56
N ILE A 39 -12.01 -19.99 -4.64
CA ILE A 39 -12.21 -21.03 -3.62
C ILE A 39 -13.43 -20.70 -2.77
N PHE A 40 -13.54 -19.46 -2.27
CA PHE A 40 -14.70 -19.03 -1.49
C PHE A 40 -16.00 -19.07 -2.31
N ALA A 41 -15.96 -18.68 -3.59
CA ALA A 41 -17.13 -18.77 -4.47
C ALA A 41 -17.58 -20.22 -4.69
N LEU A 42 -16.64 -21.16 -4.84
CA LEU A 42 -16.92 -22.59 -5.03
C LEU A 42 -17.45 -23.27 -3.76
N GLU A 43 -17.02 -22.83 -2.58
CA GLU A 43 -17.53 -23.34 -1.29
C GLU A 43 -18.94 -22.82 -0.95
N GLY A 44 -19.56 -22.04 -1.83
CA GLY A 44 -20.92 -21.53 -1.63
C GLY A 44 -21.00 -20.33 -0.67
N TRP A 45 -19.86 -19.70 -0.37
CA TRP A 45 -19.78 -18.50 0.47
C TRP A 45 -20.16 -17.24 -0.33
N SER A 46 -21.26 -17.33 -1.07
CA SER A 46 -21.74 -16.32 -2.03
C SER A 46 -22.04 -14.96 -1.39
N HIS A 47 -22.25 -14.92 -0.07
CA HIS A 47 -22.49 -13.69 0.69
C HIS A 47 -21.21 -12.92 1.06
N GLN A 48 -20.02 -13.44 0.73
CA GLN A 48 -18.74 -12.86 1.13
C GLN A 48 -17.99 -12.17 -0.02
N THR A 49 -18.70 -11.68 -1.03
CA THR A 49 -18.12 -10.93 -2.16
C THR A 49 -17.41 -9.63 -1.73
N TYR A 50 -17.63 -9.14 -0.50
CA TYR A 50 -16.84 -8.05 0.10
C TYR A 50 -15.36 -8.41 0.35
N LEU A 51 -15.01 -9.69 0.40
CA LEU A 51 -13.62 -10.16 0.53
C LEU A 51 -12.75 -9.74 -0.65
N ALA A 52 -13.37 -9.37 -1.78
CA ALA A 52 -12.67 -8.84 -2.94
C ALA A 52 -11.86 -7.56 -2.64
N TRP A 53 -12.20 -6.87 -1.55
CA TRP A 53 -11.53 -5.65 -1.10
C TRP A 53 -10.37 -5.91 -0.12
N PHE A 54 -10.23 -7.12 0.44
CA PHE A 54 -9.14 -7.44 1.38
C PHE A 54 -7.71 -7.37 0.80
N PRO A 55 -7.46 -7.68 -0.50
CA PRO A 55 -6.16 -7.45 -1.10
C PRO A 55 -5.68 -5.99 -0.99
N LEU A 56 -6.60 -5.01 -0.95
CA LEU A 56 -6.28 -3.59 -0.75
C LEU A 56 -5.78 -3.30 0.66
N LEU A 57 -6.17 -4.09 1.67
CA LEU A 57 -5.60 -4.00 3.01
C LEU A 57 -4.16 -4.49 3.05
N GLY A 58 -3.84 -5.52 2.26
CA GLY A 58 -2.46 -6.01 2.09
C GLY A 58 -1.50 -4.93 1.56
N LEU A 59 -1.99 -3.99 0.74
CA LEU A 59 -1.20 -2.87 0.22
C LEU A 59 -0.65 -1.98 1.33
N LEU A 60 -1.39 -1.76 2.42
CA LEU A 60 -0.93 -0.97 3.56
C LEU A 60 0.36 -1.53 4.17
N TYR A 61 0.50 -2.86 4.20
CA TYR A 61 1.73 -3.53 4.65
C TYR A 61 2.90 -3.34 3.68
N VAL A 62 2.61 -3.15 2.39
CA VAL A 62 3.61 -2.94 1.34
C VAL A 62 4.08 -1.48 1.28
N ALA A 63 3.27 -0.53 1.77
CA ALA A 63 3.55 0.91 1.70
C ALA A 63 4.92 1.32 2.31
N PRO A 64 5.30 0.85 3.52
CA PRO A 64 6.63 1.10 4.08
C PRO A 64 7.73 0.46 3.22
N GLY A 65 7.47 -0.71 2.67
CA GLY A 65 8.36 -1.41 1.75
C GLY A 65 8.59 -0.64 0.44
N ALA A 66 7.60 0.09 -0.06
CA ALA A 66 7.75 0.93 -1.23
C ALA A 66 8.71 2.12 -0.97
N GLY A 67 8.59 2.76 0.20
CA GLY A 67 9.53 3.78 0.64
C GLY A 67 10.94 3.22 0.84
N ALA A 68 11.09 2.20 1.69
CA ALA A 68 12.37 1.59 2.02
C ALA A 68 13.05 0.94 0.80
N GLY A 69 12.25 0.30 -0.06
CA GLY A 69 12.70 -0.35 -1.29
C GLY A 69 13.25 0.63 -2.31
N SER A 70 12.66 1.82 -2.44
CA SER A 70 13.17 2.87 -3.32
C SER A 70 14.57 3.34 -2.90
N MET A 71 14.79 3.51 -1.59
CA MET A 71 16.11 3.78 -1.04
C MET A 71 17.05 2.60 -1.30
N ALA A 72 16.65 1.38 -0.90
CA ALA A 72 17.46 0.17 -1.05
C ALA A 72 17.90 -0.09 -2.50
N HIS A 73 17.08 0.27 -3.49
CA HIS A 73 17.42 0.13 -4.89
C HIS A 73 18.53 1.10 -5.31
N GLU A 74 18.42 2.38 -4.96
CA GLU A 74 19.47 3.38 -5.23
C GLU A 74 20.79 3.02 -4.56
N TRP A 75 20.74 2.50 -3.33
CA TRP A 75 21.92 2.02 -2.62
C TRP A 75 22.58 0.83 -3.34
N LYS A 76 21.78 -0.13 -3.84
CA LYS A 76 22.29 -1.28 -4.60
C LYS A 76 22.82 -0.91 -5.98
N ALA A 77 22.29 0.16 -6.56
CA ALA A 77 22.71 0.68 -7.85
C ALA A 77 23.84 1.72 -7.74
N ASP A 78 24.32 2.01 -6.52
CA ASP A 78 25.33 3.04 -6.22
C ASP A 78 25.00 4.43 -6.79
N THR A 79 23.71 4.73 -6.95
CA THR A 79 23.19 5.99 -7.52
C THR A 79 22.68 6.96 -6.46
N TRP A 80 22.78 6.60 -5.18
CA TRP A 80 22.26 7.40 -4.08
C TRP A 80 22.95 8.77 -3.93
N TYR A 81 24.21 8.89 -4.33
CA TYR A 81 24.93 10.17 -4.32
C TYR A 81 24.51 11.10 -5.46
N TRP A 82 23.96 10.57 -6.55
CA TRP A 82 23.73 11.33 -7.77
C TRP A 82 22.70 12.43 -7.58
N TRP A 83 21.60 12.16 -6.87
CA TRP A 83 20.65 13.22 -6.55
C TRP A 83 21.19 14.16 -5.46
N LEU A 84 22.14 13.71 -4.63
CA LEU A 84 22.83 14.56 -3.65
C LEU A 84 23.90 15.47 -4.29
N SER A 85 24.35 15.21 -5.51
CA SER A 85 25.26 16.12 -6.22
C SER A 85 24.53 17.24 -6.96
N LEU A 86 23.21 17.17 -7.09
CA LEU A 86 22.42 18.23 -7.70
C LEU A 86 22.49 19.52 -6.86
N PRO A 87 22.62 20.70 -7.51
CA PRO A 87 22.67 22.01 -6.84
C PRO A 87 21.27 22.47 -6.39
N ALA A 88 20.54 21.59 -5.72
CA ALA A 88 19.22 21.85 -5.18
C ALA A 88 19.23 21.62 -3.66
N PRO A 89 18.42 22.38 -2.90
CA PRO A 89 18.31 22.17 -1.47
C PRO A 89 17.80 20.76 -1.16
N ARG A 90 18.39 20.13 -0.14
CA ARG A 90 18.13 18.72 0.27
C ARG A 90 16.64 18.44 0.47
N GLU A 91 15.91 19.41 1.01
CA GLU A 91 14.46 19.34 1.23
C GLU A 91 13.68 19.13 -0.07
N LYS A 92 14.03 19.84 -1.15
CA LYS A 92 13.37 19.70 -2.46
C LYS A 92 13.65 18.35 -3.09
N LEU A 93 14.87 17.83 -2.92
CA LEU A 93 15.27 16.52 -3.44
C LEU A 93 14.54 15.37 -2.71
N LEU A 94 14.45 15.45 -1.39
CA LEU A 94 13.65 14.51 -0.58
C LEU A 94 12.17 14.58 -0.92
N ALA A 95 11.62 15.79 -1.09
CA ALA A 95 10.23 15.99 -1.48
C ALA A 95 9.95 15.39 -2.88
N ALA A 96 10.84 15.58 -3.86
CA ALA A 96 10.71 14.98 -5.19
C ALA A 96 10.70 13.44 -5.11
N LYS A 97 11.53 12.87 -4.24
CA LYS A 97 11.57 11.41 -4.03
C LYS A 97 10.31 10.88 -3.36
N LEU A 98 9.81 11.61 -2.36
CA LEU A 98 8.53 11.30 -1.71
C LEU A 98 7.39 11.37 -2.74
N LEU A 99 7.31 12.41 -3.55
CA LEU A 99 6.32 12.54 -4.63
C LEU A 99 6.41 11.40 -5.64
N GLY A 100 7.62 10.97 -6.02
CA GLY A 100 7.80 9.81 -6.89
C GLY A 100 7.32 8.49 -6.26
N ALA A 101 7.53 8.32 -4.95
CA ALA A 101 7.02 7.17 -4.21
C ALA A 101 5.48 7.21 -4.07
N LEU A 102 4.91 8.39 -3.81
CA LEU A 102 3.47 8.64 -3.77
C LEU A 102 2.82 8.39 -5.13
N GLY A 103 3.43 8.83 -6.24
CA GLY A 103 2.91 8.58 -7.58
C GLY A 103 2.83 7.08 -7.89
N ARG A 104 3.86 6.30 -7.51
CA ARG A 104 3.81 4.83 -7.62
C ARG A 104 2.73 4.22 -6.73
N TRP A 105 2.56 4.74 -5.52
CA TRP A 105 1.52 4.30 -4.59
C TRP A 105 0.12 4.51 -5.17
N VAL A 106 -0.18 5.72 -5.63
CA VAL A 106 -1.47 6.06 -6.27
C VAL A 106 -1.72 5.16 -7.49
N ARG A 107 -0.70 4.94 -8.32
CA ARG A 107 -0.81 4.04 -9.47
C ARG A 107 -1.16 2.61 -9.07
N LEU A 108 -0.52 2.07 -8.04
CA LEU A 108 -0.80 0.72 -7.52
C LEU A 108 -2.23 0.62 -6.97
N TRP A 109 -2.69 1.65 -6.23
CA TRP A 109 -4.07 1.72 -5.76
C TRP A 109 -5.09 1.72 -6.88
N LEU A 110 -4.87 2.55 -7.92
CA LEU A 110 -5.76 2.60 -9.07
C LEU A 110 -5.85 1.24 -9.78
N MET A 111 -4.72 0.57 -10.00
CA MET A 111 -4.71 -0.75 -10.63
C MET A 111 -5.46 -1.79 -9.80
N LEU A 112 -5.27 -1.80 -8.48
CA LEU A 112 -5.94 -2.75 -7.58
C LEU A 112 -7.42 -2.44 -7.38
N LEU A 113 -7.81 -1.17 -7.39
CA LEU A 113 -9.21 -0.76 -7.36
C LEU A 113 -9.93 -1.22 -8.63
N ILE A 114 -9.35 -0.97 -9.80
CA ILE A 114 -9.90 -1.46 -11.09
C ILE A 114 -10.03 -2.99 -11.05
N PHE A 115 -9.00 -3.68 -10.57
CA PHE A 115 -9.04 -5.14 -10.46
C PHE A 115 -10.12 -5.64 -9.50
N ALA A 116 -10.24 -5.04 -8.31
CA ALA A 116 -11.27 -5.39 -7.34
C ALA A 116 -12.67 -5.23 -7.93
N VAL A 117 -12.92 -4.11 -8.62
CA VAL A 117 -14.19 -3.84 -9.32
C VAL A 117 -14.49 -4.90 -10.39
N ILE A 118 -13.52 -5.21 -11.26
CA ILE A 118 -13.70 -6.22 -12.31
C ILE A 118 -13.96 -7.60 -11.69
N SER A 119 -13.19 -7.97 -10.66
CA SER A 119 -13.30 -9.27 -9.99
C SER A 119 -14.67 -9.42 -9.33
N MET A 120 -15.15 -8.37 -8.67
CA MET A 120 -16.48 -8.31 -8.09
C MET A 120 -17.59 -8.50 -9.14
N VAL A 121 -17.56 -7.71 -10.22
CA VAL A 121 -18.58 -7.80 -11.28
C VAL A 121 -18.58 -9.20 -11.91
N ALA A 122 -17.40 -9.79 -12.12
CA ALA A 122 -17.28 -11.14 -12.66
C ALA A 122 -17.83 -12.20 -11.69
N LEU A 123 -17.58 -12.07 -10.39
CA LEU A 123 -18.10 -12.98 -9.36
C LEU A 123 -19.63 -12.89 -9.25
N ASP A 124 -20.19 -11.68 -9.17
CA ASP A 124 -21.63 -11.47 -9.07
C ASP A 124 -22.37 -12.01 -10.31
N ALA A 125 -21.81 -11.81 -11.51
CA ALA A 125 -22.33 -12.36 -12.75
C ALA A 125 -22.28 -13.91 -12.75
N SER A 126 -21.20 -14.50 -12.23
CA SER A 126 -21.01 -15.95 -12.18
C SER A 126 -21.92 -16.63 -11.17
N LEU A 127 -22.22 -15.97 -10.05
CA LEU A 127 -23.09 -16.48 -8.99
C LEU A 127 -24.59 -16.25 -9.28
N GLN A 128 -24.94 -15.52 -10.35
CA GLN A 128 -26.31 -15.10 -10.68
C GLN A 128 -27.01 -14.33 -9.53
N GLN A 129 -26.23 -13.72 -8.63
CA GLN A 129 -26.74 -12.97 -7.46
C GLN A 129 -26.76 -11.46 -7.71
N TRP A 130 -26.93 -11.04 -8.97
CA TRP A 130 -26.85 -9.64 -9.35
C TRP A 130 -27.91 -8.79 -8.62
N SER A 131 -27.46 -7.92 -7.73
CA SER A 131 -28.30 -6.96 -7.01
C SER A 131 -27.61 -5.60 -6.98
N TRP A 132 -28.29 -4.58 -7.51
CA TRP A 132 -27.78 -3.21 -7.50
C TRP A 132 -27.51 -2.68 -6.08
N ASN A 133 -28.32 -3.09 -5.10
CA ASN A 133 -28.15 -2.68 -3.71
C ASN A 133 -26.88 -3.30 -3.09
N LEU A 134 -26.61 -4.56 -3.41
CA LEU A 134 -25.43 -5.28 -2.95
C LEU A 134 -24.15 -4.67 -3.57
N LEU A 135 -24.18 -4.43 -4.88
CA LEU A 135 -23.08 -3.79 -5.60
C LEU A 135 -22.76 -2.40 -5.02
N GLN A 136 -23.77 -1.56 -4.79
CA GLN A 136 -23.58 -0.23 -4.20
C GLN A 136 -22.96 -0.30 -2.80
N ALA A 137 -23.45 -1.21 -1.96
CA ALA A 137 -22.90 -1.43 -0.63
C ALA A 137 -21.42 -1.81 -0.65
N GLN A 138 -21.05 -2.71 -1.55
CA GLN A 138 -19.68 -3.19 -1.71
C GLN A 138 -18.77 -2.13 -2.32
N MET A 139 -19.26 -1.35 -3.29
CA MET A 139 -18.52 -0.23 -3.85
C MET A 139 -18.27 0.86 -2.81
N ARG A 140 -19.22 1.12 -1.90
CA ARG A 140 -19.02 2.05 -0.78
C ARG A 140 -17.96 1.53 0.20
N PHE A 141 -18.03 0.27 0.61
CA PHE A 141 -17.01 -0.34 1.48
C PHE A 141 -15.63 -0.28 0.82
N GLY A 142 -15.54 -0.70 -0.44
CA GLY A 142 -14.32 -0.63 -1.23
C GLY A 142 -13.77 0.78 -1.40
N GLY A 143 -14.64 1.76 -1.63
CA GLY A 143 -14.28 3.16 -1.72
C GLY A 143 -13.70 3.70 -0.41
N GLN A 144 -14.27 3.32 0.73
CA GLN A 144 -13.76 3.72 2.04
C GLN A 144 -12.41 3.08 2.37
N VAL A 145 -12.26 1.77 2.11
CA VAL A 145 -10.98 1.06 2.23
C VAL A 145 -9.93 1.69 1.29
N GLY A 146 -10.32 1.99 0.07
CA GLY A 146 -9.50 2.69 -0.93
C GLY A 146 -9.02 4.05 -0.44
N LEU A 147 -9.95 4.85 0.10
CA LEU A 147 -9.64 6.17 0.59
C LEU A 147 -8.75 6.14 1.83
N LEU A 148 -9.01 5.25 2.79
CA LEU A 148 -8.09 5.00 3.90
C LEU A 148 -6.69 4.66 3.40
N GLY A 149 -6.60 3.73 2.46
CA GLY A 149 -5.37 3.37 1.79
C GLY A 149 -4.59 4.55 1.23
N LEU A 150 -5.29 5.44 0.53
CA LEU A 150 -4.72 6.66 -0.03
C LEU A 150 -4.29 7.68 1.04
N LEU A 151 -5.08 7.85 2.10
CA LEU A 151 -4.79 8.78 3.20
C LEU A 151 -3.62 8.30 4.07
N LEU A 152 -3.45 7.00 4.23
CA LEU A 152 -2.45 6.37 5.10
C LEU A 152 -1.15 6.02 4.38
N GLY A 153 -1.17 5.94 3.06
CA GLY A 153 0.02 5.72 2.24
C GLY A 153 1.14 6.72 2.50
N PRO A 154 0.89 8.05 2.46
CA PRO A 154 1.92 9.05 2.67
C PRO A 154 2.72 8.92 3.98
N PRO A 155 2.09 8.76 5.17
CA PRO A 155 2.86 8.57 6.40
C PRO A 155 3.65 7.26 6.40
N LEU A 156 3.07 6.16 5.90
CA LEU A 156 3.75 4.86 5.84
C LEU A 156 4.95 4.86 4.87
N ILE A 157 4.82 5.49 3.72
CA ILE A 157 5.90 5.64 2.73
C ILE A 157 7.02 6.50 3.31
N THR A 158 6.66 7.59 4.01
CA THR A 158 7.61 8.45 4.71
C THR A 158 8.41 7.66 5.75
N LEU A 159 7.74 6.88 6.60
CA LEU A 159 8.39 5.97 7.54
C LEU A 159 9.31 4.97 6.82
N GLY A 160 8.84 4.40 5.70
CA GLY A 160 9.63 3.52 4.85
C GLY A 160 10.92 4.16 4.34
N LEU A 161 10.86 5.40 3.87
CA LEU A 161 12.04 6.16 3.44
C LEU A 161 13.03 6.34 4.59
N VAL A 162 12.54 6.71 5.78
CA VAL A 162 13.36 6.85 7.00
C VAL A 162 14.03 5.53 7.37
N MET A 163 13.28 4.43 7.40
CA MET A 163 13.84 3.09 7.65
C MET A 163 14.89 2.70 6.62
N GLY A 164 14.66 3.00 5.33
CA GLY A 164 15.61 2.76 4.26
C GLY A 164 16.93 3.51 4.45
N SER A 165 16.87 4.74 4.96
CA SER A 165 18.05 5.54 5.29
C SER A 165 18.77 5.04 6.54
N VAL A 166 18.04 4.74 7.62
CA VAL A 166 18.59 4.25 8.90
C VAL A 166 19.31 2.91 8.75
N ARG A 167 18.77 1.99 7.93
CA ARG A 167 19.32 0.63 7.72
C ARG A 167 20.76 0.64 7.20
N ARG A 168 21.19 1.70 6.51
CA ARG A 168 22.54 1.78 5.93
C ARG A 168 23.60 2.09 6.99
N HIS A 169 23.25 2.90 7.99
CA HIS A 169 24.15 3.22 9.08
C HIS A 169 24.09 2.11 10.12
N GLY A 170 25.04 1.17 10.06
CA GLY A 170 25.08 0.00 10.94
C GLY A 170 24.94 0.34 12.43
N LYS A 171 25.42 1.52 12.85
CA LYS A 171 25.33 2.02 14.23
C LYS A 171 23.92 2.47 14.65
N THR A 172 23.06 2.87 13.71
CA THR A 172 21.68 3.30 13.98
C THR A 172 20.65 2.23 13.62
N SER A 173 21.10 1.05 13.19
CA SER A 173 20.22 -0.07 12.84
C SER A 173 19.29 -0.51 13.99
N PHE A 174 19.67 -0.24 15.25
CA PHE A 174 18.80 -0.46 16.42
C PHE A 174 17.49 0.35 16.37
N LEU A 175 17.48 1.51 15.70
CA LEU A 175 16.28 2.34 15.52
C LEU A 175 15.27 1.71 14.55
N LEU A 176 15.64 0.65 13.82
CA LEU A 176 14.70 -0.08 12.97
C LEU A 176 13.62 -0.79 13.79
N ILE A 177 13.94 -1.26 15.01
CA ILE A 177 12.99 -1.94 15.89
C ILE A 177 11.83 -1.00 16.28
N PRO A 178 12.07 0.20 16.85
CA PRO A 178 11.00 1.13 17.16
C PRO A 178 10.29 1.66 15.90
N LEU A 179 11.00 1.83 14.77
CA LEU A 179 10.35 2.22 13.51
C LEU A 179 9.38 1.14 12.99
N TRP A 180 9.74 -0.13 13.09
CA TRP A 180 8.83 -1.24 12.76
C TRP A 180 7.68 -1.35 13.76
N ALA A 181 7.94 -1.13 15.06
CA ALA A 181 6.89 -1.09 16.06
C ALA A 181 5.87 0.02 15.74
N LEU A 182 6.32 1.20 15.28
CA LEU A 182 5.43 2.26 14.82
C LEU A 182 4.62 1.83 13.59
N VAL A 183 5.21 1.16 12.61
CA VAL A 183 4.47 0.62 11.46
C VAL A 183 3.43 -0.40 11.88
N ILE A 184 3.80 -1.35 12.76
CA ILE A 184 2.90 -2.41 13.23
C ILE A 184 1.78 -1.80 14.07
N LEU A 185 2.09 -0.84 14.96
CA LEU A 185 1.09 -0.11 15.73
C LEU A 185 0.13 0.61 14.79
N PHE A 186 0.66 1.30 13.79
CA PHE A 186 -0.13 2.03 12.80
C PHE A 186 -1.09 1.10 12.07
N ILE A 187 -0.58 -0.02 11.57
CA ILE A 187 -1.37 -1.03 10.86
C ILE A 187 -2.40 -1.69 11.79
N ASN A 188 -2.04 -1.99 13.05
CA ASN A 188 -2.98 -2.56 14.02
C ASN A 188 -4.11 -1.60 14.38
N ILE A 189 -3.85 -0.30 14.50
CA ILE A 189 -4.90 0.71 14.68
C ILE A 189 -5.88 0.64 13.51
N GLN A 190 -5.39 0.50 12.27
CA GLN A 190 -6.27 0.36 11.10
C GLN A 190 -7.05 -0.95 11.10
N PHE A 191 -6.39 -2.06 11.46
CA PHE A 191 -7.06 -3.35 11.52
C PHE A 191 -8.14 -3.36 12.60
N ASN A 192 -7.93 -2.66 13.72
CA ASN A 192 -8.92 -2.47 14.76
C ASN A 192 -10.06 -1.52 14.34
N LEU A 193 -9.76 -0.44 13.61
CA LEU A 193 -10.80 0.39 13.00
C LEU A 193 -11.66 -0.44 12.05
N ILE A 194 -11.04 -1.26 11.20
CA ILE A 194 -11.75 -2.10 10.23
C ILE A 194 -12.49 -3.26 10.91
N SER A 195 -11.91 -3.87 11.93
CA SER A 195 -12.54 -4.96 12.65
C SER A 195 -13.74 -4.47 13.46
N ASN A 196 -13.69 -3.24 14.02
CA ASN A 196 -14.82 -2.59 14.66
C ASN A 196 -15.97 -2.31 13.68
N ILE A 197 -15.69 -2.08 12.38
CA ILE A 197 -16.73 -2.05 11.35
C ILE A 197 -17.37 -3.43 11.18
N SER A 198 -16.56 -4.49 11.24
CA SER A 198 -17.04 -5.86 11.04
C SER A 198 -17.72 -6.48 12.27
N SER A 199 -17.46 -5.96 13.47
CA SER A 199 -17.96 -6.48 14.75
C SER A 199 -19.19 -5.75 15.30
N MET A 200 -19.57 -4.60 14.72
CA MET A 200 -20.90 -4.03 14.93
C MET A 200 -21.95 -4.83 14.13
N ASP A 201 -22.39 -5.97 14.65
CA ASP A 201 -23.68 -6.71 14.47
C ASP A 201 -24.58 -6.52 13.21
N GLN A 202 -24.07 -6.03 12.07
CA GLN A 202 -24.86 -5.66 10.87
C GLN A 202 -24.18 -6.05 9.54
N ILE A 203 -23.17 -6.92 9.55
CA ILE A 203 -22.96 -7.80 8.41
C ILE A 203 -23.74 -9.06 8.78
N PRO A 204 -25.05 -9.13 8.49
CA PRO A 204 -25.81 -10.29 8.91
C PRO A 204 -25.12 -11.50 8.28
N ARG A 205 -24.77 -12.48 9.13
CA ARG A 205 -24.15 -13.76 8.71
C ARG A 205 -25.04 -14.53 7.73
N PHE A 206 -26.25 -14.04 7.51
CA PHE A 206 -27.21 -14.35 6.45
C PHE A 206 -27.43 -13.02 5.72
N GLY A 207 -27.30 -12.95 4.38
CA GLY A 207 -27.36 -11.68 3.65
C GLY A 207 -28.51 -10.74 4.07
N PRO A 208 -28.41 -9.42 3.79
CA PRO A 208 -29.42 -8.45 4.21
C PRO A 208 -30.82 -8.96 3.90
N LEU A 209 -31.69 -9.01 4.91
CA LEU A 209 -33.11 -9.26 4.71
C LEU A 209 -33.59 -8.33 3.58
N PRO A 210 -34.43 -8.78 2.65
CA PRO A 210 -34.91 -7.95 1.56
C PRO A 210 -35.54 -6.67 2.14
N GLY A 211 -34.87 -5.54 1.93
CA GLY A 211 -35.27 -4.23 2.47
C GLY A 211 -34.30 -3.58 3.45
N GLN A 212 -33.27 -4.28 3.96
CA GLN A 212 -32.24 -3.65 4.81
C GLN A 212 -31.01 -3.28 3.96
N ALA A 213 -30.78 -1.97 3.83
CA ALA A 213 -29.58 -1.45 3.20
C ALA A 213 -28.37 -1.75 4.10
N PHE A 214 -27.35 -2.40 3.54
CA PHE A 214 -26.01 -2.44 4.13
C PHE A 214 -25.61 -0.98 4.40
N ALA A 215 -25.30 -0.64 5.66
CA ALA A 215 -24.90 0.70 6.06
C ALA A 215 -23.39 0.74 6.29
N PRO A 216 -22.55 0.85 5.23
CA PRO A 216 -21.10 0.85 5.38
C PRO A 216 -20.56 2.16 5.99
N GLU A 217 -21.36 3.06 6.57
CA GLU A 217 -20.89 4.39 7.00
C GLU A 217 -19.88 4.38 8.16
N VAL A 218 -19.62 3.22 8.76
CA VAL A 218 -18.89 3.06 10.02
C VAL A 218 -17.46 3.59 9.99
N LEU A 219 -16.79 3.63 8.82
CA LEU A 219 -15.43 4.18 8.73
C LEU A 219 -15.33 5.63 9.18
N TRP A 220 -16.37 6.41 8.93
CA TRP A 220 -16.40 7.84 9.22
C TRP A 220 -16.95 8.18 10.60
N HIS A 221 -17.52 7.19 11.29
CA HIS A 221 -18.17 7.37 12.59
C HIS A 221 -17.21 7.15 13.76
N SER A 222 -15.96 6.75 13.53
CA SER A 222 -14.95 6.80 14.59
C SER A 222 -14.65 8.27 14.90
N PRO A 223 -15.01 8.79 16.09
CA PRO A 223 -14.70 10.17 16.47
C PRO A 223 -13.19 10.40 16.57
N TRP A 224 -12.41 9.31 16.66
CA TRP A 224 -10.96 9.34 16.81
C TRP A 224 -10.22 9.29 15.47
N LEU A 225 -10.87 8.92 14.36
CA LEU A 225 -10.20 8.82 13.05
C LEU A 225 -9.48 10.12 12.64
N PRO A 226 -10.06 11.33 12.80
CA PRO A 226 -9.34 12.56 12.47
C PRO A 226 -8.11 12.78 13.36
N VAL A 227 -8.19 12.40 14.64
CA VAL A 227 -7.10 12.52 15.61
C VAL A 227 -5.97 11.54 15.27
N GLU A 228 -6.31 10.30 14.92
CA GLU A 228 -5.37 9.27 14.51
C GLU A 228 -4.67 9.62 13.19
N LEU A 229 -5.42 10.13 12.21
CA LEU A 229 -4.86 10.66 10.97
C LEU A 229 -3.94 11.85 11.27
N ALA A 230 -4.37 12.82 12.08
CA ALA A 230 -3.53 13.94 12.45
C ALA A 230 -2.23 13.48 13.13
N ALA A 231 -2.32 12.54 14.07
CA ALA A 231 -1.15 11.95 14.73
C ALA A 231 -0.23 11.24 13.73
N ALA A 232 -0.78 10.50 12.77
CA ALA A 232 -0.02 9.86 11.70
C ALA A 232 0.83 10.85 10.90
N TYR A 233 0.19 11.93 10.45
CA TYR A 233 0.82 12.97 9.64
C TYR A 233 1.84 13.77 10.45
N VAL A 234 1.56 14.03 11.74
CA VAL A 234 2.52 14.68 12.66
C VAL A 234 3.75 13.79 12.85
N LEU A 235 3.57 12.50 13.16
CA LEU A 235 4.69 11.57 13.34
C LEU A 235 5.51 11.40 12.06
N ALA A 236 4.84 11.27 10.91
CA ALA A 236 5.52 11.23 9.62
C ALA A 236 6.27 12.52 9.32
N GLY A 237 5.69 13.68 9.64
CA GLY A 237 6.33 14.98 9.51
C GLY A 237 7.58 15.12 10.38
N ILE A 238 7.51 14.69 11.65
CA ILE A 238 8.65 14.66 12.57
C ILE A 238 9.75 13.73 12.02
N ALA A 239 9.37 12.53 11.56
CA ALA A 239 10.31 11.56 11.01
C ALA A 239 10.98 12.09 9.73
N PHE A 240 10.23 12.74 8.85
CA PHE A 240 10.73 13.38 7.64
C PHE A 240 11.68 14.55 7.96
N TYR A 241 11.29 15.43 8.88
CA TYR A 241 12.13 16.53 9.32
C TYR A 241 13.44 16.05 9.96
N GLY A 242 13.36 15.01 10.81
CA GLY A 242 14.52 14.33 11.38
C GLY A 242 15.45 13.81 10.29
N LEU A 243 14.92 13.18 9.25
CA LEU A 243 15.69 12.70 8.09
C LEU A 243 16.37 13.85 7.33
N VAL A 244 15.66 14.94 7.05
CA VAL A 244 16.22 16.14 6.40
C VAL A 244 17.39 16.70 7.21
N ARG A 245 17.20 16.89 8.52
CA ARG A 245 18.22 17.43 9.42
C ARG A 245 19.45 16.51 9.49
N TRP A 246 19.20 15.21 9.56
CA TRP A 246 20.27 14.20 9.59
C TRP A 246 21.10 14.21 8.29
N LEU A 247 20.46 14.35 7.12
CA LEU A 247 21.15 14.45 5.83
C LEU A 247 21.94 15.76 5.64
N LYS A 248 21.67 16.82 6.42
CA LYS A 248 22.48 18.05 6.41
C LYS A 248 23.81 17.92 7.17
N HIS A 249 23.91 16.95 8.10
CA HIS A 249 25.11 16.72 8.91
C HIS A 249 25.55 15.25 8.85
N PRO A 250 26.02 14.76 7.68
CA PRO A 250 26.60 13.42 7.60
C PRO A 250 27.90 13.42 8.41
N GLN A 251 27.86 12.82 9.60
CA GLN A 251 29.07 12.45 10.35
C GLN A 251 29.75 11.25 9.70
#